data_AF-A0A7X6DUV7-F1
#
_entry.id   AF-A0A7X6DUV7-F1
#
_cell.length_a   1.000
_cell.length_b   1.000
_cell.length_c   1.000
_cell.angle_alpha   90.00
_cell.angle_beta   90.00
_cell.angle_gamma   90.00
#
_symmetry.space_group_name_H-M   'P 1'
#
loop_
_entity.id
_entity.type
_entity.pdbx_description
1 polymer ?
#
loop_
_entity_poly.entity_id
_entity_poly.type
_entity_poly.pdbx_seq_one_letter_code
_entity_poly.pdbx_strand_id
1 'polypeptide(L)'
;MKACLFISSILLLLQIETILDTHAQQLAFVGDPQQETLEERRARIEQFIYKGPLFLQDDSVTAIRNLGEKNEVVETDIHSDDPSQYGYIQGSKIWKWDGLEIIGFEFEESYGRILDPSEQILKKVRPELITITSPRWKLLNGLEVGMSADRVIEVLGQPQRREGDALIYGGEPSEVTFYINENKITKIIFWYYGPD
;
A
#
# COMPACT_ATOMS: atom_id res chain seq x y z
N MET A 1 -71.52 3.90 44.12
CA MET A 1 -70.24 4.63 44.08
C MET A 1 -69.14 3.67 43.63
N LYS A 2 -68.35 4.09 42.64
CA LYS A 2 -66.98 3.65 42.31
C LYS A 2 -66.80 2.24 41.71
N ALA A 3 -67.07 2.11 40.41
CA ALA A 3 -66.43 1.14 39.54
C ALA A 3 -66.37 1.71 38.11
N CYS A 4 -65.42 2.61 37.81
CA CYS A 4 -65.27 3.11 36.43
C CYS A 4 -63.90 3.74 36.08
N LEU A 5 -62.82 3.49 36.84
CA LEU A 5 -61.55 4.20 36.61
C LEU A 5 -60.28 3.33 36.50
N PHE A 6 -60.40 2.01 36.35
CA PHE A 6 -59.21 1.13 36.31
C PHE A 6 -58.93 0.44 34.97
N ILE A 7 -59.78 0.59 33.95
CA ILE A 7 -59.59 -0.12 32.66
C ILE A 7 -58.82 0.74 31.63
N SER A 8 -58.77 2.08 31.81
CA SER A 8 -58.12 2.97 30.84
C SER A 8 -56.58 2.96 30.90
N SER A 9 -55.99 2.68 32.07
CA SER A 9 -54.53 2.76 32.25
C SER A 9 -53.76 1.53 31.75
N ILE A 10 -54.40 0.36 31.68
CA ILE A 10 -53.75 -0.88 31.24
C ILE A 10 -53.69 -0.95 29.69
N LEU A 11 -54.69 -0.39 28.99
CA LEU A 11 -54.67 -0.33 27.53
C LEU A 11 -53.60 0.63 26.98
N LEU A 12 -53.26 1.70 27.71
CA LEU A 12 -52.23 2.65 27.27
C LEU A 12 -50.80 2.09 27.41
N LEU A 13 -50.56 1.20 28.38
CA LEU A 13 -49.25 0.55 28.58
C LEU A 13 -48.95 -0.51 27.50
N LEU A 14 -49.96 -1.27 27.06
CA LEU A 14 -49.82 -2.26 25.98
C LEU A 14 -49.57 -1.64 24.60
N GLN A 15 -50.03 -0.39 24.36
CA GLN A 15 -49.75 0.32 23.11
C GLN A 15 -48.34 0.94 23.06
N ILE A 16 -47.72 1.22 24.20
CA ILE A 16 -46.34 1.75 24.25
C ILE A 16 -45.32 0.63 24.02
N GLU A 17 -45.54 -0.56 24.57
CA GLU A 17 -44.64 -1.71 24.35
C GLU A 17 -44.62 -2.16 22.89
N THR A 18 -45.78 -2.14 22.20
CA THR A 18 -45.84 -2.50 20.77
C THR A 18 -45.20 -1.45 19.85
N ILE A 19 -45.25 -0.16 20.19
CA ILE A 19 -44.55 0.89 19.43
C ILE A 19 -43.03 0.85 19.68
N LEU A 20 -42.59 0.47 20.89
CA LEU A 20 -41.17 0.29 21.20
C LEU A 20 -40.58 -0.96 20.54
N ASP A 21 -41.33 -2.06 20.42
CA ASP A 21 -40.85 -3.29 19.77
C ASP A 21 -40.75 -3.13 18.24
N THR A 22 -41.63 -2.33 17.64
CA THR A 22 -41.60 -2.05 16.19
C THR A 22 -40.45 -1.11 15.82
N HIS A 23 -40.05 -0.20 16.72
CA HIS A 23 -38.86 0.64 16.53
C HIS A 23 -37.54 -0.06 16.85
N ALA A 24 -37.54 -1.09 17.71
CA ALA A 24 -36.36 -1.90 17.97
C ALA A 24 -35.99 -2.80 16.78
N GLN A 25 -36.98 -3.25 15.98
CA GLN A 25 -36.71 -4.03 14.76
C GLN A 25 -36.38 -3.17 13.53
N GLN A 26 -36.73 -1.88 13.52
CA GLN A 26 -36.29 -0.94 12.47
C GLN A 26 -34.89 -0.32 12.73
N LEU A 27 -34.31 -0.52 13.91
CA LEU A 27 -32.91 -0.17 14.22
C LEU A 27 -31.93 -1.36 14.11
N ALA A 28 -32.44 -2.56 13.77
CA ALA A 28 -31.61 -3.73 13.45
C ALA A 28 -31.21 -3.82 11.97
N PHE A 29 -31.51 -2.79 11.16
CA PHE A 29 -30.95 -2.60 9.82
C PHE A 29 -29.95 -1.45 9.81
N VAL A 30 -29.15 -1.35 10.88
CA VAL A 30 -27.82 -0.75 10.77
C VAL A 30 -27.00 -1.82 10.06
N GLY A 31 -26.74 -1.62 8.76
CA GLY A 31 -25.84 -2.48 8.00
C GLY A 31 -24.58 -2.72 8.81
N ASP A 32 -24.20 -4.00 8.89
CA ASP A 32 -22.96 -4.48 9.49
C ASP A 32 -21.82 -3.51 9.15
N PRO A 33 -21.07 -2.96 10.13
CA PRO A 33 -20.00 -2.01 9.85
C PRO A 33 -18.92 -2.69 9.01
N GLN A 34 -19.02 -2.48 7.70
CA GLN A 34 -18.03 -2.78 6.66
C GLN A 34 -17.64 -4.26 6.54
N GLN A 35 -18.52 -5.07 5.93
CA GLN A 35 -18.00 -6.15 5.08
C GLN A 35 -17.37 -5.51 3.85
N GLU A 36 -16.12 -5.09 3.99
CA GLU A 36 -15.28 -4.73 2.86
C GLU A 36 -15.29 -5.90 1.85
N THR A 37 -15.52 -5.58 0.59
CA THR A 37 -15.44 -6.58 -0.47
C THR A 37 -13.99 -7.02 -0.70
N LEU A 38 -13.80 -8.25 -1.16
CA LEU A 38 -12.46 -8.75 -1.51
C LEU A 38 -11.77 -7.87 -2.57
N GLU A 39 -12.55 -7.26 -3.46
CA GLU A 39 -12.09 -6.37 -4.52
C GLU A 39 -11.55 -5.05 -3.95
N GLU A 40 -12.28 -4.40 -3.03
CA GLU A 40 -11.83 -3.18 -2.35
C GLU A 40 -10.53 -3.43 -1.58
N ARG A 41 -10.44 -4.57 -0.88
CA ARG A 41 -9.21 -4.94 -0.15
C ARG A 41 -8.04 -5.12 -1.09
N ARG A 42 -8.25 -5.81 -2.22
CA ARG A 42 -7.21 -6.03 -3.22
C ARG A 42 -6.75 -4.70 -3.81
N ALA A 43 -7.68 -3.83 -4.22
CA ALA A 43 -7.36 -2.52 -4.77
C ALA A 43 -6.57 -1.65 -3.78
N ARG A 44 -6.92 -1.68 -2.49
CA ARG A 44 -6.16 -0.97 -1.45
C ARG A 44 -4.73 -1.50 -1.33
N ILE A 45 -4.55 -2.82 -1.33
CA ILE A 45 -3.22 -3.44 -1.23
C ILE A 45 -2.38 -3.10 -2.47
N GLU A 46 -2.94 -3.22 -3.67
CA GLU A 46 -2.27 -2.85 -4.93
C GLU A 46 -1.89 -1.37 -4.91
N GLN A 47 -2.80 -0.48 -4.51
CA GLN A 47 -2.50 0.95 -4.35
C GLN A 47 -1.36 1.17 -3.36
N PHE A 48 -1.34 0.46 -2.23
CA PHE A 48 -0.27 0.56 -1.26
C PHE A 48 1.07 0.04 -1.81
N ILE A 49 1.08 -1.04 -2.59
CA ILE A 49 2.32 -1.57 -3.18
C ILE A 49 2.93 -0.57 -4.18
N TYR A 50 2.11 0.02 -5.05
CA TYR A 50 2.61 0.93 -6.10
C TYR A 50 2.82 2.38 -5.63
N LYS A 51 2.00 2.87 -4.69
CA LYS A 51 2.07 4.26 -4.21
C LYS A 51 2.58 4.37 -2.76
N GLY A 52 2.95 3.25 -2.16
CA GLY A 52 3.40 3.14 -0.77
C GLY A 52 4.63 3.98 -0.51
N PRO A 53 5.75 3.79 -1.24
CA PRO A 53 6.95 4.60 -1.09
C PRO A 53 6.72 6.07 -1.50
N LEU A 54 6.31 6.92 -0.55
CA LEU A 54 5.96 8.32 -0.84
C LEU A 54 7.15 9.16 -1.32
N PHE A 55 8.37 8.69 -1.06
CA PHE A 55 9.61 9.31 -1.51
C PHE A 55 9.96 8.98 -2.98
N LEU A 56 9.22 8.08 -3.64
CA LEU A 56 9.44 7.69 -5.05
C LEU A 56 8.20 7.98 -5.93
N GLN A 57 7.47 9.06 -5.65
CA GLN A 57 6.30 9.43 -6.48
C GLN A 57 6.67 9.93 -7.89
N ASP A 58 7.91 10.39 -8.07
CA ASP A 58 8.48 10.75 -9.37
C ASP A 58 9.48 9.67 -9.78
N ASP A 59 9.26 9.07 -10.94
CA ASP A 59 10.10 8.01 -11.52
C ASP A 59 11.38 8.57 -12.17
N SER A 60 11.59 9.89 -12.12
CA SER A 60 12.80 10.51 -12.66
C SER A 60 14.06 10.11 -11.88
N VAL A 61 15.17 9.91 -12.61
CA VAL A 61 16.49 9.72 -12.01
C VAL A 61 16.86 10.90 -11.09
N THR A 62 16.38 12.10 -11.41
CA THR A 62 16.60 13.30 -10.61
C THR A 62 15.93 13.19 -9.23
N ALA A 63 14.69 12.70 -9.16
CA ALA A 63 14.00 12.50 -7.88
C ALA A 63 14.77 11.55 -6.96
N ILE A 64 15.23 10.42 -7.51
CA ILE A 64 16.05 9.45 -6.77
C ILE A 64 17.37 10.07 -6.31
N ARG A 65 18.03 10.86 -7.16
CA ARG A 65 19.27 11.57 -6.79
C ARG A 65 19.05 12.61 -5.68
N ASN A 66 17.85 13.16 -5.58
CA ASN A 66 17.50 14.20 -4.59
C ASN A 66 17.02 13.64 -3.24
N LEU A 67 16.99 12.31 -3.04
CA LEU A 67 16.63 11.69 -1.76
C LEU A 67 17.60 11.99 -0.60
N GLY A 68 18.77 12.55 -0.92
CA GLY A 68 19.80 12.94 0.03
C GLY A 68 21.16 12.37 -0.32
N GLU A 69 22.12 12.55 0.58
CA GLU A 69 23.48 12.05 0.41
C GLU A 69 23.48 10.51 0.32
N LYS A 70 24.01 10.00 -0.80
CA LYS A 70 24.09 8.56 -1.08
C LYS A 70 25.27 7.96 -0.33
N ASN A 71 25.06 6.78 0.24
CA ASN A 71 26.15 6.01 0.84
C ASN A 71 26.90 5.21 -0.22
N GLU A 72 26.20 4.71 -1.23
CA GLU A 72 26.78 3.83 -2.25
C GLU A 72 25.91 3.81 -3.53
N VAL A 73 26.56 3.72 -4.69
CA VAL A 73 25.93 3.32 -5.96
C VAL A 73 26.77 2.19 -6.53
N VAL A 74 26.18 1.00 -6.68
CA VAL A 74 26.81 -0.12 -7.37
C VAL A 74 26.10 -0.28 -8.71
N GLU A 75 26.85 -0.13 -9.79
CA GLU A 75 26.36 -0.40 -11.14
C GLU A 75 26.72 -1.85 -11.46
N THR A 76 25.70 -2.69 -11.66
CA THR A 76 25.88 -4.03 -12.19
C THR A 76 25.53 -3.99 -13.67
N ASP A 77 26.56 -3.95 -14.51
CA ASP A 77 26.40 -4.04 -15.96
C ASP A 77 25.82 -5.41 -16.33
N ILE A 78 24.50 -5.45 -16.48
CA ILE A 78 23.81 -6.48 -17.23
C ILE A 78 23.47 -5.84 -18.57
N HIS A 79 24.40 -5.88 -19.51
CA HIS A 79 24.09 -5.58 -20.90
C HIS A 79 23.17 -6.66 -21.43
N SER A 80 21.91 -6.31 -21.69
CA SER A 80 21.07 -7.08 -22.60
C SER A 80 21.49 -6.71 -24.02
N ASP A 81 21.95 -7.68 -24.81
CA ASP A 81 22.33 -7.51 -26.21
C ASP A 81 21.12 -7.24 -27.14
N ASP A 82 19.90 -7.04 -26.60
CA ASP A 82 18.69 -6.79 -27.38
C ASP A 82 18.16 -5.34 -27.20
N PRO A 83 18.51 -4.40 -28.09
CA PRO A 83 18.06 -3.01 -28.05
C PRO A 83 16.63 -2.81 -28.58
N SER A 84 15.87 -3.88 -28.91
CA SER A 84 14.76 -3.75 -29.86
C SER A 84 13.36 -3.47 -29.29
N GLN A 85 13.15 -3.41 -27.97
CA GLN A 85 11.78 -3.15 -27.44
C GLN A 85 11.61 -1.93 -26.51
N TYR A 86 12.63 -1.50 -25.77
CA TYR A 86 12.46 -0.43 -24.77
C TYR A 86 13.72 0.42 -24.55
N GLY A 87 14.27 1.05 -25.60
CA GLY A 87 15.42 1.95 -25.45
C GLY A 87 16.67 1.27 -24.86
N TYR A 88 17.72 2.04 -24.62
CA TYR A 88 18.91 1.50 -23.97
C TYR A 88 18.62 1.29 -22.47
N ILE A 89 18.50 0.03 -22.06
CA ILE A 89 18.50 -0.32 -20.64
C ILE A 89 19.96 -0.24 -20.17
N GLN A 90 20.30 0.75 -19.36
CA GLN A 90 21.52 0.68 -18.56
C GLN A 90 21.27 -0.39 -17.49
N GLY A 91 22.24 -1.28 -17.26
CA GLY A 91 22.09 -2.45 -16.39
C GLY A 91 21.52 -2.14 -15.01
N SER A 92 21.11 -3.18 -14.27
CA SER A 92 20.54 -3.01 -12.92
C SER A 92 21.50 -2.21 -12.02
N LYS A 93 20.96 -1.24 -11.29
CA LYS A 93 21.71 -0.38 -10.37
C LYS A 93 21.18 -0.58 -8.97
N ILE A 94 22.10 -0.54 -8.01
CA ILE A 94 21.79 -0.55 -6.59
C ILE A 94 22.09 0.84 -6.04
N TRP A 95 21.07 1.51 -5.51
CA TRP A 95 21.21 2.80 -4.83
C TRP A 95 20.97 2.64 -3.33
N LYS A 96 21.91 3.07 -2.49
CA LYS A 96 21.82 2.95 -1.03
C LYS A 96 21.91 4.28 -0.30
N TRP A 97 21.08 4.42 0.71
CA TRP A 97 21.07 5.49 1.71
C TRP A 97 20.94 4.88 3.10
N ASP A 98 21.05 5.72 4.13
CA ASP A 98 20.78 5.28 5.50
C ASP A 98 19.35 4.74 5.63
N GLY A 99 19.27 3.43 5.85
CA GLY A 99 18.04 2.63 5.98
C GLY A 99 17.16 2.51 4.73
N LEU A 100 17.70 2.73 3.52
CA LEU A 100 17.02 2.52 2.24
C LEU A 100 17.97 1.90 1.21
N GLU A 101 17.50 0.89 0.51
CA GLU A 101 18.14 0.30 -0.66
C GLU A 101 17.09 0.17 -1.78
N ILE A 102 17.46 0.61 -2.99
CA ILE A 102 16.65 0.46 -4.20
C ILE A 102 17.48 -0.30 -5.22
N ILE A 103 16.92 -1.37 -5.78
CA ILE A 103 17.45 -2.10 -6.94
C ILE A 103 16.50 -1.88 -8.10
N GLY A 104 17.02 -1.53 -9.27
CA GLY A 104 16.20 -1.34 -10.47
C GLY A 104 16.99 -0.87 -11.68
N PHE A 105 16.30 -0.52 -12.75
CA PHE A 105 16.93 -0.11 -14.00
C PHE A 105 16.80 1.38 -14.24
N GLU A 106 17.83 1.97 -14.82
CA GLU A 106 17.77 3.30 -15.44
C GLU A 106 17.49 3.12 -16.93
N PHE A 107 16.43 3.75 -17.43
CA PHE A 107 16.06 3.70 -18.83
C PHE A 107 15.78 5.09 -19.38
N GLU A 108 15.95 5.25 -20.69
CA GLU A 108 15.67 6.48 -21.40
C GLU A 108 14.30 6.37 -22.09
N GLU A 109 13.33 7.17 -21.65
CA GLU A 109 12.04 7.27 -22.31
C GLU A 109 12.10 8.36 -23.38
N SER A 110 12.11 7.95 -24.65
CA SER A 110 12.01 8.85 -25.80
C SER A 110 10.55 9.01 -26.21
N TYR A 111 9.97 10.18 -25.95
CA TYR A 111 8.63 10.54 -26.43
C TYR A 111 8.70 11.04 -27.88
N GLY A 112 8.79 10.11 -28.83
CA GLY A 112 8.74 10.45 -30.24
C GLY A 112 9.48 9.45 -31.12
N ARG A 113 9.02 9.33 -32.37
CA ARG A 113 9.86 8.74 -33.42
C ARG A 113 11.00 9.73 -33.63
N ILE A 114 12.20 9.40 -33.15
CA ILE A 114 13.53 9.95 -33.46
C ILE A 114 13.54 10.92 -34.67
N LEU A 115 12.96 12.11 -34.56
CA LEU A 115 12.86 13.07 -35.65
C LEU A 115 13.08 14.51 -35.19
N ASP A 116 13.05 14.78 -33.88
CA ASP A 116 13.35 16.10 -33.34
C ASP A 116 14.50 16.05 -32.32
N PRO A 117 15.69 16.61 -32.62
CA PRO A 117 16.81 16.76 -31.69
C PRO A 117 16.50 17.62 -30.45
N SER A 118 15.35 18.29 -30.41
CA SER A 118 14.86 19.04 -29.25
C SER A 118 14.00 18.21 -28.28
N GLU A 119 13.68 16.96 -28.62
CA GLU A 119 12.99 16.03 -27.71
C GLU A 119 13.89 15.74 -26.50
N GLN A 120 13.41 16.12 -25.32
CA GLN A 120 14.11 15.88 -24.07
C GLN A 120 14.07 14.39 -23.74
N ILE A 121 15.24 13.76 -23.71
CA ILE A 121 15.39 12.38 -23.23
C ILE A 121 15.16 12.40 -21.71
N LEU A 122 14.05 11.81 -21.26
CA LEU A 122 13.76 11.67 -19.84
C LEU A 122 14.38 10.38 -19.32
N LYS A 123 15.32 10.52 -18.39
CA LYS A 123 15.91 9.39 -17.68
C LYS A 123 15.01 9.00 -16.52
N LYS A 124 14.50 7.79 -16.57
CA LYS A 124 13.60 7.22 -15.57
C LYS A 124 14.25 6.04 -14.86
N VAL A 125 13.74 5.76 -13.66
CA VAL A 125 14.09 4.58 -12.88
C VAL A 125 12.87 3.73 -12.70
N ARG A 126 13.02 2.43 -12.98
CA ARG A 126 12.03 1.41 -12.64
C ARG A 126 12.58 0.58 -11.47
N PRO A 127 12.09 0.78 -10.23
CA PRO A 127 12.45 -0.08 -9.10
C PRO A 127 11.93 -1.50 -9.31
N GLU A 128 12.77 -2.50 -9.04
CA GLU A 128 12.38 -3.91 -8.90
C GLU A 128 12.29 -4.31 -7.43
N LEU A 129 13.18 -3.78 -6.59
CA LEU A 129 13.21 -4.05 -5.16
C LEU A 129 13.44 -2.75 -4.40
N ILE A 130 12.66 -2.54 -3.34
CA ILE A 130 12.88 -1.45 -2.38
C ILE A 130 12.93 -2.07 -0.99
N THR A 131 14.05 -1.90 -0.30
CA THR A 131 14.23 -2.33 1.09
C THR A 131 14.33 -1.11 2.00
N ILE A 132 13.51 -1.08 3.05
CA ILE A 132 13.45 0.00 4.04
C ILE A 132 13.70 -0.57 5.43
N THR A 133 14.62 0.05 6.18
CA THR A 133 15.00 -0.35 7.55
C THR A 133 15.09 0.84 8.51
N SER A 134 14.73 2.05 8.07
CA SER A 134 14.72 3.27 8.89
C SER A 134 13.35 3.96 8.91
N PRO A 135 12.91 4.53 10.05
CA PRO A 135 11.66 5.30 10.16
C PRO A 135 11.64 6.62 9.37
N ARG A 136 12.78 7.03 8.80
CA ARG A 136 12.90 8.26 7.99
C ARG A 136 12.06 8.18 6.72
N TRP A 137 11.91 6.98 6.14
CA TRP A 137 11.29 6.76 4.85
C TRP A 137 9.78 6.55 5.01
N LYS A 138 9.01 7.61 4.75
CA LYS A 138 7.56 7.62 4.96
C LYS A 138 6.82 6.81 3.89
N LEU A 139 5.86 6.02 4.33
CA LEU A 139 4.95 5.29 3.44
C LEU A 139 3.53 5.86 3.49
N LEU A 140 2.73 5.47 2.51
CA LEU A 140 1.31 5.73 2.45
C LEU A 140 0.62 5.28 3.76
N ASN A 141 -0.46 5.97 4.14
CA ASN A 141 -1.23 5.71 5.36
C ASN A 141 -0.43 5.85 6.67
N GLY A 142 0.74 6.49 6.61
CA GLY A 142 1.60 6.75 7.76
C GLY A 142 2.30 5.52 8.31
N LEU A 143 2.43 4.45 7.52
CA LEU A 143 3.21 3.27 7.90
C LEU A 143 4.71 3.57 7.80
N GLU A 144 5.49 3.06 8.75
CA GLU A 144 6.95 3.21 8.78
C GLU A 144 7.60 2.11 9.64
N VAL A 145 8.90 1.91 9.44
CA VAL A 145 9.70 1.04 10.31
C VAL A 145 9.64 1.55 11.76
N GLY A 146 9.51 0.62 12.72
CA GLY A 146 9.39 0.91 14.15
C GLY A 146 7.96 0.93 14.68
N MET A 147 6.95 1.03 13.81
CA MET A 147 5.54 0.99 14.22
C MET A 147 5.06 -0.41 14.60
N SER A 148 3.92 -0.48 15.30
CA SER A 148 3.27 -1.74 15.63
C SER A 148 2.82 -2.51 14.38
N ALA A 149 2.97 -3.84 14.38
CA ALA A 149 2.44 -4.71 13.33
C ALA A 149 0.90 -4.67 13.28
N ASP A 150 0.24 -4.41 14.42
CA ASP A 150 -1.22 -4.25 14.49
C ASP A 150 -1.71 -3.10 13.62
N ARG A 151 -0.90 -2.04 13.49
CA ARG A 151 -1.22 -0.89 12.63
C ARG A 151 -1.22 -1.28 11.15
N VAL A 152 -0.35 -2.20 10.73
CA VAL A 152 -0.33 -2.71 9.35
C VAL A 152 -1.65 -3.45 9.07
N ILE A 153 -2.08 -4.29 10.01
CA ILE A 153 -3.31 -5.07 9.89
C ILE A 153 -4.55 -4.16 9.90
N GLU A 154 -4.55 -3.12 10.72
CA GLU A 154 -5.62 -2.12 10.73
C GLU A 154 -5.74 -1.40 9.39
N VAL A 155 -4.61 -1.03 8.78
CA VAL A 155 -4.58 -0.23 7.54
C VAL A 155 -4.81 -1.07 6.29
N LEU A 156 -4.21 -2.26 6.21
CA LEU A 156 -4.21 -3.10 5.00
C LEU A 156 -5.16 -4.30 5.11
N GLY A 157 -5.66 -4.60 6.29
CA GLY A 157 -6.38 -5.83 6.61
C GLY A 157 -5.41 -6.96 6.98
N GLN A 158 -5.95 -8.17 7.14
CA GLN A 158 -5.10 -9.36 7.36
C GLN A 158 -4.13 -9.57 6.19
N PRO A 159 -2.93 -10.11 6.42
CA PRO A 159 -2.03 -10.46 5.32
C PRO A 159 -2.57 -11.65 4.52
N GLN A 160 -2.11 -11.77 3.28
CA GLN A 160 -2.38 -12.93 2.42
C GLN A 160 -1.63 -14.16 2.93
N ARG A 161 -0.37 -13.99 3.35
CA ARG A 161 0.46 -15.03 3.95
C ARG A 161 1.19 -14.51 5.19
N ARG A 162 1.43 -15.41 6.13
CA ARG A 162 2.33 -15.18 7.27
C ARG A 162 3.40 -16.25 7.26
N GLU A 163 4.66 -15.83 7.29
CA GLU A 163 5.82 -16.72 7.25
C GLU A 163 6.79 -16.32 8.36
N GLY A 164 6.84 -17.10 9.44
CA GLY A 164 7.57 -16.71 10.65
C GLY A 164 7.11 -15.33 11.14
N ASP A 165 8.06 -14.41 11.27
CA ASP A 165 7.80 -13.02 11.67
C ASP A 165 7.52 -12.06 10.50
N ALA A 166 7.11 -12.57 9.32
CA ALA A 166 6.78 -11.77 8.16
C ALA A 166 5.27 -11.72 7.88
N LEU A 167 4.75 -10.52 7.63
CA LEU A 167 3.40 -10.28 7.09
C LEU A 167 3.51 -9.96 5.60
N ILE A 168 2.91 -10.80 4.76
CA ILE A 168 3.07 -10.72 3.31
C ILE A 168 1.75 -10.30 2.67
N TYR A 169 1.78 -9.22 1.89
CA TYR A 169 0.64 -8.66 1.18
C TYR A 169 0.91 -8.60 -0.34
N GLY A 170 -0.05 -9.04 -1.13
CA GLY A 170 0.08 -9.15 -2.58
C GLY A 170 0.45 -10.56 -3.03
N GLY A 171 1.16 -10.63 -4.16
CA GLY A 171 1.57 -11.84 -4.88
C GLY A 171 2.01 -11.45 -6.29
N GLU A 172 2.46 -12.37 -7.13
CA GLU A 172 2.90 -12.02 -8.50
C GLU A 172 1.84 -11.17 -9.24
N PRO A 173 2.22 -10.03 -9.84
CA PRO A 173 3.60 -9.57 -10.09
C PRO A 173 4.17 -8.62 -9.02
N SER A 174 3.49 -8.33 -7.91
CA SER A 174 3.95 -7.33 -6.95
C SER A 174 3.55 -7.63 -5.52
N GLU A 175 4.50 -7.48 -4.61
CA GLU A 175 4.35 -7.87 -3.21
C GLU A 175 4.98 -6.83 -2.28
N VAL A 176 4.40 -6.68 -1.10
CA VAL A 176 5.03 -6.00 0.02
C VAL A 176 5.09 -6.93 1.23
N THR A 177 6.28 -7.01 1.84
CA THR A 177 6.54 -7.81 3.02
C THR A 177 6.97 -6.92 4.17
N PHE A 178 6.30 -7.05 5.32
CA PHE A 178 6.66 -6.41 6.58
C PHE A 178 7.29 -7.45 7.50
N TYR A 179 8.56 -7.28 7.84
CA TYR A 179 9.25 -8.10 8.84
C TYR A 179 9.03 -7.49 10.22
N ILE A 180 8.62 -8.32 11.16
CA ILE A 180 8.20 -7.94 12.50
C ILE A 180 9.19 -8.49 13.52
N ASN A 181 9.43 -7.78 14.61
CA ASN A 181 10.09 -8.30 15.81
C ASN A 181 9.48 -7.60 17.02
N GLU A 182 9.12 -8.35 18.07
CA GLU A 182 8.46 -7.81 19.28
C GLU A 182 7.26 -6.89 18.96
N ASN A 183 6.42 -7.32 18.02
CA ASN A 183 5.28 -6.56 17.48
C ASN A 183 5.65 -5.24 16.79
N LYS A 184 6.91 -5.02 16.40
CA LYS A 184 7.35 -3.83 15.66
C LYS A 184 7.86 -4.16 14.28
N ILE A 185 7.55 -3.33 13.30
CA ILE A 185 8.11 -3.42 11.95
C ILE A 185 9.62 -3.12 12.03
N THR A 186 10.45 -4.02 11.54
CA THR A 186 11.92 -3.87 11.50
C THR A 186 12.44 -3.65 10.09
N LYS A 187 11.75 -4.20 9.09
CA LYS A 187 12.09 -4.08 7.68
C LYS A 187 10.83 -4.14 6.83
N ILE A 188 10.82 -3.37 5.75
CA ILE A 188 9.77 -3.39 4.74
C ILE A 188 10.43 -3.64 3.39
N ILE A 189 9.92 -4.61 2.64
CA ILE A 189 10.40 -4.92 1.29
C ILE A 189 9.23 -4.77 0.32
N PHE A 190 9.39 -3.90 -0.68
CA PHE A 190 8.54 -3.89 -1.87
C PHE A 190 9.25 -4.63 -2.98
N TRP A 191 8.54 -5.50 -3.66
CA TRP A 191 9.05 -6.25 -4.79
C TRP A 191 8.10 -6.11 -5.98
N TYR A 192 8.66 -5.80 -7.14
CA TYR A 192 7.97 -5.59 -8.39
C TYR A 192 8.61 -6.49 -9.45
N TYR A 193 7.90 -7.51 -9.90
CA TYR A 193 8.25 -8.21 -11.13
C TYR A 193 8.04 -7.25 -12.31
N GLY A 194 9.09 -7.08 -13.13
CA GLY A 194 8.92 -6.48 -14.44
C GLY A 194 7.92 -7.28 -15.28
N PRO A 195 7.19 -6.64 -16.21
CA PRO A 195 6.44 -7.38 -17.20
C PRO A 195 7.43 -8.24 -18.02
N ASP A 196 7.09 -9.52 -18.19
CA ASP A 196 7.71 -10.42 -19.17
C ASP A 196 7.66 -9.85 -20.60
#